data_AF-A0A3C2AQQ2-F1
#
_entry.id   AF-A0A3C2AQQ2-F1
#
_cell.length_a   1.000
_cell.length_b   1.000
_cell.length_c   1.000
_cell.angle_alpha   90.00
_cell.angle_beta   90.00
_cell.angle_gamma   90.00
#
_symmetry.space_group_name_H-M   'P 1'
#
loop_
_entity.id
_entity.type
_entity.pdbx_description
1 polymer ?
#
loop_
_entity_poly.entity_id
_entity_poly.type
_entity_poly.pdbx_seq_one_letter_code
_entity_poly.pdbx_strand_id
1 'polypeptide(L)'
;MSFGTFTFDKISPRQMHYKILLISLIISHKGFSTGLTDTLKVAPNVDSIYAHYVHSQESEVFEGFTIQLFSGDRYNANKVRAKVVGLDLGEARVTYKAPNFKVHVGAFPTTLMAEQERKLWLKHFPDAFVVQTLVPLYPIELPRAAAQDSLVAPEDSRE
;
A
#
# COMPACT_ATOMS: atom_id res chain seq x y z
N MET A 1 44.28 -25.14 24.01
CA MET A 1 43.01 -24.40 23.87
C MET A 1 42.05 -24.96 24.91
N SER A 2 41.72 -24.15 25.92
CA SER A 2 40.99 -24.55 27.13
C SER A 2 39.55 -24.03 27.05
N PHE A 3 38.56 -24.91 27.22
CA PHE A 3 37.15 -24.56 27.30
C PHE A 3 36.76 -24.33 28.77
N GLY A 4 36.31 -23.12 29.09
CA GLY A 4 35.87 -22.74 30.44
C GLY A 4 34.47 -23.27 30.77
N THR A 5 34.33 -23.86 31.95
CA THR A 5 33.05 -24.29 32.54
C THR A 5 32.37 -23.14 33.26
N PHE A 6 31.13 -22.81 32.88
CA PHE A 6 30.28 -21.87 33.60
C PHE A 6 29.65 -22.56 34.82
N THR A 7 29.87 -22.02 36.02
CA THR A 7 29.18 -22.42 37.26
C THR A 7 28.11 -21.40 37.62
N PHE A 8 26.89 -21.88 37.90
CA PHE A 8 25.76 -21.07 38.33
C PHE A 8 25.73 -21.00 39.86
N ASP A 9 25.87 -19.79 40.43
CA ASP A 9 25.93 -19.58 41.87
C ASP A 9 24.52 -19.39 42.48
N LYS A 10 24.29 -20.00 43.64
CA LYS A 10 22.97 -20.19 44.27
C LYS A 10 22.69 -19.08 45.29
N ILE A 11 21.78 -18.17 44.98
CA ILE A 11 21.46 -16.98 45.80
C ILE A 11 20.48 -17.34 46.93
N SER A 12 20.79 -16.92 48.17
CA SER A 12 20.03 -17.24 49.40
C SER A 12 18.86 -16.26 49.68
N PRO A 13 17.75 -16.72 50.31
CA PRO A 13 16.45 -16.02 50.29
C PRO A 13 16.20 -14.98 51.40
N ARG A 14 17.20 -14.54 52.17
CA ARG A 14 16.97 -13.63 53.33
C ARG A 14 16.91 -12.13 53.01
N GLN A 15 17.10 -11.71 51.76
CA GLN A 15 17.24 -10.28 51.37
C GLN A 15 16.04 -9.73 50.56
N MET A 16 14.92 -10.45 50.50
CA MET A 16 13.86 -10.18 49.50
C MET A 16 12.64 -9.39 50.01
N HIS A 17 12.56 -9.05 51.30
CA HIS A 17 11.34 -8.43 51.84
C HIS A 17 11.36 -6.88 51.84
N TYR A 18 12.53 -6.24 51.96
CA TYR A 18 12.59 -4.77 52.00
C TYR A 18 12.43 -4.10 50.62
N LYS A 19 12.82 -4.80 49.55
CA LYS A 19 12.73 -4.30 48.16
C LYS A 19 11.30 -4.30 47.63
N ILE A 20 10.46 -5.23 48.08
CA ILE A 20 9.06 -5.35 47.64
C ILE A 20 8.21 -4.21 48.24
N LEU A 21 8.50 -3.79 49.48
CA LEU A 21 7.78 -2.69 50.14
C LEU A 21 8.04 -1.31 49.52
N LEU A 22 9.19 -1.10 48.86
CA LEU A 22 9.49 0.16 48.16
C LEU A 22 8.78 0.29 46.81
N ILE A 23 8.44 -0.82 46.15
CA ILE A 23 7.82 -0.81 44.81
C ILE A 23 6.32 -0.50 44.88
N SER A 24 5.62 -0.88 45.96
CA SER A 24 4.17 -0.61 46.08
C SER A 24 3.83 0.86 46.34
N LEU A 25 4.77 1.65 46.88
CA LEU A 25 4.53 3.06 47.23
C LEU A 25 4.50 4.00 45.99
N ILE A 26 5.00 3.56 44.83
CA ILE A 26 5.12 4.41 43.63
C ILE A 26 3.87 4.34 42.73
N ILE A 27 2.95 3.39 42.94
CA ILE A 27 1.84 3.13 42.00
C ILE A 27 0.63 4.09 42.22
N SER A 28 0.55 4.81 43.35
CA SER A 28 -0.63 5.63 43.71
C SER A 28 -0.62 7.09 43.25
N HIS A 29 0.07 7.46 42.15
CA HIS A 29 0.04 8.85 41.64
C HIS A 29 -0.15 8.98 40.12
N LYS A 30 -1.14 8.28 39.56
CA LYS A 30 -1.70 8.64 38.25
C LYS A 30 -3.23 8.54 38.31
N GLY A 31 -3.87 9.67 38.64
CA GLY A 31 -5.30 9.82 38.48
C GLY A 31 -5.71 9.51 37.04
N PHE A 32 -6.55 8.49 36.88
CA PHE A 32 -7.12 8.07 35.62
C PHE A 32 -8.31 9.00 35.30
N SER A 33 -8.04 10.08 34.58
CA SER A 33 -9.09 10.88 33.93
C SER A 33 -9.28 10.36 32.51
N THR A 34 -10.36 9.62 32.29
CA THR A 34 -10.83 9.30 30.93
C THR A 34 -11.73 10.43 30.45
N GLY A 35 -11.12 11.50 29.96
CA GLY A 35 -11.78 12.37 29.00
C GLY A 35 -11.77 11.66 27.65
N LEU A 36 -12.93 11.13 27.24
CA LEU A 36 -13.13 10.62 25.89
C LEU A 36 -13.04 11.83 24.93
N THR A 37 -11.84 12.19 24.51
CA THR A 37 -11.65 13.18 23.46
C THR A 37 -11.97 12.48 22.16
N ASP A 38 -13.13 12.80 21.60
CA ASP A 38 -13.48 12.38 20.26
C ASP A 38 -12.40 12.92 19.31
N THR A 39 -11.64 12.00 18.70
CA THR A 39 -10.48 12.34 17.87
C THR A 39 -10.88 12.66 16.44
N LEU A 40 -12.18 12.62 16.12
CA LEU A 40 -12.69 12.85 14.78
C LEU A 40 -12.89 14.35 14.50
N LYS A 41 -11.98 14.93 13.72
CA LYS A 41 -11.93 16.37 13.40
C LYS A 41 -12.81 16.72 12.18
N VAL A 42 -14.11 16.44 12.24
CA VAL A 42 -15.07 16.73 11.13
C VAL A 42 -16.23 17.58 11.65
N ALA A 43 -16.76 18.48 10.81
CA ALA A 43 -17.92 19.29 11.16
C ALA A 43 -19.17 18.39 11.37
N PRO A 44 -20.07 18.71 12.31
CA PRO A 44 -21.26 17.90 12.58
C PRO A 44 -22.37 18.22 11.56
N ASN A 45 -22.13 17.90 10.29
CA ASN A 45 -23.16 17.96 9.25
C ASN A 45 -23.15 16.66 8.43
N VAL A 46 -24.35 16.24 8.01
CA VAL A 46 -24.57 14.95 7.34
C VAL A 46 -23.77 14.82 6.03
N ASP A 47 -23.65 15.92 5.28
CA ASP A 47 -22.94 15.94 4.00
C ASP A 47 -21.43 15.72 4.19
N SER A 48 -20.83 16.34 5.22
CA SER A 48 -19.41 16.18 5.54
C SER A 48 -19.09 14.82 6.15
N ILE A 49 -20.03 14.22 6.89
CA ILE A 49 -19.88 12.86 7.42
C ILE A 49 -19.95 11.86 6.26
N TYR A 50 -20.89 12.06 5.33
CA TYR A 50 -21.02 11.21 4.15
C TYR A 50 -19.82 11.35 3.22
N ALA A 51 -19.38 12.58 2.92
CA ALA A 51 -18.19 12.82 2.11
C ALA A 51 -16.93 12.22 2.75
N HIS A 52 -16.76 12.36 4.07
CA HIS A 52 -15.67 11.73 4.80
C HIS A 52 -15.77 10.20 4.77
N TYR A 53 -16.97 9.64 4.90
CA TYR A 53 -17.19 8.19 4.81
C TYR A 53 -16.83 7.66 3.42
N VAL A 54 -17.35 8.26 2.35
CA VAL A 54 -17.03 7.89 0.97
C VAL A 54 -15.53 8.00 0.71
N HIS A 55 -14.91 9.13 1.07
CA HIS A 55 -13.48 9.32 0.91
C HIS A 55 -12.64 8.33 1.73
N SER A 56 -13.11 7.95 2.93
CA SER A 56 -12.45 6.92 3.75
C SER A 56 -12.63 5.49 3.23
N GLN A 57 -13.61 5.26 2.35
CA GLN A 57 -13.96 3.96 1.78
C GLN A 57 -13.49 3.81 0.32
N GLU A 58 -13.05 4.88 -0.33
CA GLU A 58 -12.39 4.81 -1.64
C GLU A 58 -11.10 3.99 -1.48
N SER A 59 -11.13 2.75 -1.93
CA SER A 59 -9.93 1.94 -2.06
C SER A 59 -9.05 2.59 -3.12
N GLU A 60 -7.97 3.25 -2.69
CA GLU A 60 -6.98 3.91 -3.56
C GLU A 60 -6.39 2.94 -4.62
N VAL A 61 -6.51 1.63 -4.36
CA VAL A 61 -6.02 0.56 -5.21
C VAL A 61 -7.13 -0.44 -5.57
N PHE A 62 -7.07 -0.98 -6.78
CA PHE A 62 -7.96 -2.03 -7.26
C PHE A 62 -7.17 -3.21 -7.85
N GLU A 63 -7.81 -4.36 -7.99
CA GLU A 63 -7.22 -5.51 -8.69
C GLU A 63 -7.10 -5.23 -10.19
N GLY A 64 -5.87 -5.11 -10.67
CA GLY A 64 -5.60 -4.94 -12.10
C GLY A 64 -4.34 -5.68 -12.50
N PHE A 65 -3.75 -5.24 -13.60
CA PHE A 65 -2.64 -5.90 -14.27
C PHE A 65 -1.48 -4.94 -14.46
N THR A 66 -0.27 -5.43 -14.29
CA THR A 66 0.98 -4.69 -14.57
C THR A 66 1.90 -5.55 -15.40
N ILE A 67 2.87 -4.95 -16.05
CA ILE A 67 3.87 -5.69 -16.80
C ILE A 67 5.14 -5.74 -15.94
N GLN A 68 5.56 -6.94 -15.55
CA GLN A 68 6.83 -7.14 -14.86
C GLN A 68 7.96 -7.25 -15.88
N LEU A 69 8.97 -6.41 -15.75
CA LEU A 69 10.14 -6.37 -16.65
C LEU A 69 11.34 -7.15 -16.08
N PHE A 70 11.47 -7.22 -14.76
CA PHE A 70 12.63 -7.84 -14.11
C PHE A 70 12.31 -8.35 -12.70
N SER A 71 13.03 -9.37 -12.27
CA SER A 71 13.05 -9.88 -10.89
C SER A 71 14.46 -10.34 -10.53
N GLY A 72 15.06 -9.76 -9.49
CA GLY A 72 16.41 -10.15 -9.03
C GLY A 72 17.05 -9.11 -8.11
N ASP A 73 18.34 -8.85 -8.29
CA ASP A 73 19.09 -7.96 -7.40
C ASP A 73 18.72 -6.48 -7.53
N ARG A 74 18.93 -5.72 -6.44
CA ARG A 74 18.70 -4.27 -6.38
C ARG A 74 19.43 -3.50 -7.50
N TYR A 75 20.69 -3.86 -7.75
CA TYR A 75 21.51 -3.18 -8.74
C TYR A 75 20.95 -3.35 -10.16
N ASN A 76 20.56 -4.58 -10.51
CA ASN A 76 19.98 -4.88 -11.81
C ASN A 76 18.58 -4.26 -11.95
N ALA A 77 17.77 -4.27 -10.89
CA ALA A 77 16.47 -3.59 -10.88
C ALA A 77 16.59 -2.08 -11.15
N ASN A 78 17.58 -1.41 -10.55
CA ASN A 78 17.84 0.01 -10.79
C ASN A 78 18.33 0.28 -12.23
N LYS A 79 19.15 -0.62 -12.80
CA LYS A 79 19.55 -0.54 -14.21
C LYS A 79 18.36 -0.65 -15.15
N VAL A 80 17.45 -1.61 -14.89
CA VAL A 80 16.23 -1.76 -15.66
C VAL A 80 15.37 -0.49 -15.57
N ARG A 81 15.18 0.06 -14.37
CA ARG A 81 14.46 1.34 -14.20
C ARG A 81 15.10 2.48 -15.01
N ALA A 82 16.43 2.63 -14.95
CA ALA A 82 17.13 3.66 -15.71
C ALA A 82 16.97 3.47 -17.23
N LYS A 83 16.98 2.22 -17.71
CA LYS A 83 16.72 1.90 -19.11
C LYS A 83 15.30 2.28 -19.52
N VAL A 84 14.30 2.04 -18.68
CA VAL A 84 12.90 2.44 -18.95
C VAL A 84 12.78 3.96 -19.07
N VAL A 85 13.36 4.71 -18.12
CA VAL A 85 13.36 6.18 -18.17
C VAL A 85 14.06 6.71 -19.42
N GLY A 86 15.16 6.09 -19.83
CA GLY A 86 15.88 6.48 -21.05
C GLY A 86 15.13 6.17 -22.36
N LEU A 87 14.11 5.31 -22.33
CA LEU A 87 13.29 4.98 -23.49
C LEU A 87 12.05 5.89 -23.63
N ASP A 88 11.76 6.73 -22.63
CA ASP A 88 10.56 7.58 -22.56
C ASP A 88 9.23 6.81 -22.75
N LEU A 89 9.23 5.53 -22.37
CA LEU A 89 8.07 4.64 -22.48
C LEU A 89 7.19 4.66 -21.21
N GLY A 90 7.52 5.51 -20.24
CA GLY A 90 6.75 5.70 -19.00
C GLY A 90 7.56 5.45 -17.73
N GLU A 91 6.84 5.32 -16.62
CA GLU A 91 7.43 5.16 -15.29
C GLU A 91 7.56 3.68 -14.88
N ALA A 92 8.74 3.32 -14.35
CA ALA A 92 9.01 1.99 -13.79
C ALA A 92 9.01 2.02 -12.26
N ARG A 93 8.11 1.22 -11.67
CA ARG A 93 7.97 1.03 -10.23
C ARG A 93 8.86 -0.12 -9.76
N VAL A 94 9.68 0.11 -8.75
CA VAL A 94 10.54 -0.92 -8.15
C VAL A 94 9.94 -1.33 -6.81
N THR A 95 9.55 -2.59 -6.68
CA THR A 95 8.97 -3.14 -5.45
C THR A 95 9.88 -4.24 -4.89
N TYR A 96 10.22 -4.13 -3.62
CA TYR A 96 10.96 -5.17 -2.92
C TYR A 96 10.00 -6.25 -2.42
N LYS A 97 10.16 -7.49 -2.91
CA LYS A 97 9.50 -8.67 -2.38
C LYS A 97 10.57 -9.71 -2.07
N ALA A 98 10.90 -9.85 -0.79
CA ALA A 98 11.96 -10.73 -0.32
C ALA A 98 11.92 -12.11 -1.02
N PRO A 99 13.06 -12.60 -1.54
CA PRO A 99 14.40 -11.99 -1.49
C PRO A 99 14.71 -10.98 -2.62
N ASN A 100 13.81 -10.78 -3.58
CA ASN A 100 14.11 -10.12 -4.85
C ASN A 100 13.50 -8.72 -4.99
N PHE A 101 14.10 -7.90 -5.85
CA PHE A 101 13.55 -6.66 -6.37
C PHE A 101 12.83 -6.93 -7.67
N LYS A 102 11.57 -6.50 -7.75
CA LYS A 102 10.74 -6.58 -8.94
C LYS A 102 10.61 -5.20 -9.56
N VAL A 103 10.60 -5.16 -10.89
CA VAL A 103 10.35 -3.93 -11.65
C VAL A 103 9.08 -4.10 -12.45
N HIS A 104 8.11 -3.23 -12.23
CA HIS A 104 6.80 -3.21 -12.88
C HIS A 104 6.61 -1.91 -13.66
N VAL A 105 5.89 -1.97 -14.78
CA VAL A 105 5.49 -0.82 -15.58
C VAL A 105 3.99 -0.85 -15.87
N GLY A 106 3.43 0.35 -15.99
CA GLY A 106 2.01 0.56 -16.27
C GLY A 106 1.09 0.09 -15.15
N ALA A 107 -0.20 0.28 -15.38
CA ALA A 107 -1.29 -0.26 -14.60
C ALA A 107 -2.50 -0.34 -15.53
N PHE A 108 -3.08 -1.54 -15.64
CA PHE A 108 -4.09 -1.85 -16.64
C PHE A 108 -5.31 -2.48 -15.98
N PRO A 109 -6.53 -2.05 -16.34
CA PRO A 109 -7.74 -2.60 -15.73
C PRO A 109 -8.03 -4.02 -16.22
N THR A 110 -7.61 -4.37 -17.43
CA THR A 110 -7.87 -5.68 -18.04
C THR A 110 -6.59 -6.34 -18.55
N THR A 111 -6.58 -7.68 -18.55
CA THR A 111 -5.46 -8.47 -19.09
C THR A 111 -5.21 -8.18 -20.57
N LEU A 112 -6.27 -7.96 -21.35
CA LEU A 112 -6.17 -7.68 -22.78
C LEU A 112 -5.36 -6.40 -23.04
N MET A 113 -5.66 -5.33 -22.32
CA MET A 113 -4.91 -4.06 -22.43
C MET A 113 -3.45 -4.25 -22.04
N ALA A 114 -3.19 -4.99 -20.96
CA ALA A 114 -1.83 -5.29 -20.52
C ALA A 114 -1.04 -6.11 -21.56
N GLU A 115 -1.65 -7.12 -22.18
CA GLU A 115 -1.01 -7.93 -23.22
C GLU A 115 -0.78 -7.16 -24.52
N GLN A 116 -1.67 -6.23 -24.88
CA GLN A 116 -1.46 -5.33 -26.01
C GLN A 116 -0.22 -4.46 -25.79
N GLU A 117 -0.13 -3.82 -24.63
CA GLU A 117 1.03 -2.98 -24.28
C GLU A 117 2.31 -3.80 -24.13
N ARG A 118 2.23 -5.01 -23.57
CA ARG A 118 3.39 -5.91 -23.44
C ARG A 118 4.11 -6.16 -24.76
N LYS A 119 3.41 -6.16 -25.90
CA LYS A 119 4.04 -6.32 -27.23
C LYS A 119 5.03 -5.20 -27.55
N LEU A 120 4.81 -3.99 -27.04
CA LEU A 120 5.75 -2.88 -27.19
C LEU A 120 6.99 -3.10 -26.32
N TRP A 121 6.78 -3.54 -25.07
CA TRP A 121 7.86 -3.82 -24.12
C TRP A 121 8.75 -5.00 -24.51
N LEU A 122 8.19 -6.02 -25.16
CA LEU A 122 8.93 -7.22 -25.61
C LEU A 122 10.10 -6.90 -26.55
N LYS A 123 10.04 -5.78 -27.28
CA LYS A 123 11.15 -5.33 -28.15
C LYS A 123 12.42 -4.96 -27.36
N HIS A 124 12.25 -4.49 -26.12
CA HIS A 124 13.34 -4.01 -25.27
C HIS A 124 13.63 -4.94 -24.08
N PHE A 125 12.64 -5.72 -23.67
CA PHE A 125 12.65 -6.62 -22.52
C PHE A 125 11.97 -7.94 -22.91
N PRO A 126 12.71 -8.93 -23.44
CA PRO A 126 12.12 -10.19 -23.91
C PRO A 126 11.47 -11.01 -22.79
N ASP A 127 11.96 -10.84 -21.56
CA ASP A 127 11.46 -11.56 -20.37
C ASP A 127 10.25 -10.86 -19.72
N ALA A 128 9.66 -9.84 -20.37
CA ALA A 128 8.51 -9.14 -19.83
C ALA A 128 7.27 -10.04 -19.80
N PHE A 129 6.46 -9.94 -18.73
CA PHE A 129 5.21 -10.70 -18.58
C PHE A 129 4.14 -9.94 -17.80
N VAL A 130 2.87 -10.25 -18.05
CA VAL A 130 1.73 -9.64 -17.36
C VAL A 130 1.52 -10.30 -16.00
N VAL A 131 1.28 -9.50 -14.96
CA VAL A 131 1.07 -9.93 -13.58
C VAL A 131 -0.14 -9.22 -12.98
N GLN A 132 -1.03 -9.98 -12.35
CA GLN A 132 -2.13 -9.42 -11.58
C GLN A 132 -1.59 -8.81 -10.27
N THR A 133 -1.94 -7.55 -10.00
CA THR A 133 -1.52 -6.83 -8.80
C THR A 133 -2.51 -5.73 -8.43
N LEU A 134 -2.34 -5.15 -7.24
CA LEU A 134 -3.10 -3.99 -6.82
C LEU A 134 -2.50 -2.75 -7.50
N VAL A 135 -3.30 -2.09 -8.32
CA VAL A 135 -2.92 -0.91 -9.10
C VAL A 135 -3.74 0.30 -8.63
N PRO A 136 -3.17 1.52 -8.66
CA PRO A 136 -3.91 2.71 -8.29
C PRO A 136 -5.06 2.94 -9.28
N LEU A 137 -6.21 3.40 -8.77
CA LEU A 137 -7.37 3.72 -9.59
C LEU A 137 -7.02 4.94 -10.46
N TYR A 138 -6.95 4.76 -11.79
CA TYR A 138 -6.94 5.91 -12.68
C TYR A 138 -8.36 6.49 -12.75
N PRO A 139 -8.54 7.82 -12.65
CA PRO A 139 -9.82 8.42 -12.95
C PRO A 139 -10.19 8.09 -14.39
N ILE A 140 -11.33 7.42 -14.58
CA ILE A 140 -11.88 7.19 -15.92
C ILE A 140 -12.29 8.57 -16.44
N GLU A 141 -11.51 9.12 -17.37
CA GLU A 141 -11.93 10.31 -18.12
C GLU A 141 -13.08 9.90 -19.04
N LEU A 142 -14.31 10.01 -18.56
CA LEU A 142 -15.49 9.79 -19.38
C LEU A 142 -15.50 10.84 -20.50
N PRO A 143 -15.54 10.44 -21.78
CA PRO A 143 -15.72 11.39 -22.88
C PRO A 143 -16.96 12.22 -22.61
N ARG A 144 -16.82 13.55 -22.60
CA ARG A 144 -17.92 14.48 -22.27
C ARG A 144 -19.19 14.18 -23.08
N ALA A 145 -19.02 13.75 -24.34
CA ALA A 145 -20.08 13.33 -25.25
C ALA A 145 -20.96 12.19 -24.73
N ALA A 146 -20.40 11.19 -24.04
CA ALA A 146 -21.19 10.05 -23.52
C ALA A 146 -22.10 10.46 -22.35
N ALA A 147 -21.72 11.50 -21.60
CA ALA A 147 -22.53 12.04 -20.52
C ALA A 147 -23.70 12.89 -21.04
N GLN A 148 -23.59 13.48 -22.23
CA GLN A 148 -24.66 14.30 -22.82
C GLN A 148 -25.79 13.47 -23.42
N ASP A 149 -25.49 12.35 -24.09
CA ASP A 149 -26.51 11.47 -24.67
C ASP A 149 -27.41 10.80 -23.61
N SER A 150 -26.91 10.65 -22.38
CA SER A 150 -27.70 10.07 -21.27
C SER A 150 -28.68 11.06 -20.62
N LEU A 151 -28.53 12.37 -20.90
CA LEU A 151 -29.39 13.43 -20.35
C LEU A 151 -30.51 13.86 -21.31
N VAL A 152 -30.50 13.33 -22.53
CA VAL A 152 -31.62 13.49 -23.46
C VAL A 152 -32.67 12.44 -23.10
N ALA A 153 -33.65 12.86 -22.30
CA ALA A 153 -34.84 12.05 -22.08
C ALA A 153 -35.46 11.68 -23.44
N PRO A 154 -35.92 10.43 -23.66
CA PRO A 154 -36.65 10.11 -24.89
C PRO A 154 -37.82 11.08 -24.99
N GLU A 155 -37.90 11.82 -26.09
CA GLU A 155 -39.06 12.67 -26.35
C GLU A 155 -40.30 11.77 -26.31
N ASP A 156 -41.20 12.11 -25.38
CA ASP A 156 -42.54 11.56 -25.24
C ASP A 156 -43.18 11.56 -26.63
N SER A 157 -43.28 10.37 -27.21
CA SER A 157 -43.84 10.12 -28.52
C SER A 157 -45.34 10.36 -28.45
N ARG A 158 -45.74 11.62 -28.62
CA ARG A 158 -47.14 12.00 -28.76
C ARG A 158 -47.58 11.74 -30.20
N GLU A 159 -48.21 10.59 -30.41
CA GLU A 159 -49.20 10.38 -31.46
C GLU A 159 -50.58 10.16 -30.84
#